data_AF-A0A8J8MV62-F1
#
_entry.id   AF-A0A8J8MV62-F1
#
_cell.length_a   1.000
_cell.length_b   1.000
_cell.length_c   1.000
_cell.angle_alpha   90.00
_cell.angle_beta   90.00
_cell.angle_gamma   90.00
#
_symmetry.space_group_name_H-M   'P 1'
#
loop_
_entity.id
_entity.type
_entity.pdbx_description
1 polymer ?
#
loop_
_entity_poly.entity_id
_entity_poly.type
_entity_poly.pdbx_seq_one_letter_code
_entity_poly.pdbx_strand_id
1 'polypeptide(L)'
;MTDRPRVVIVGAGFGGLACARALGGSEADVLVLDRRNHSLFTPLLYQVATAALSPSDIAEPIRKALGRWSNLRVELAEVTGIDTAARHVQLKDAPPVPFDHLVIATGSDYDYFGNDDWRIHAPGLKTVNEARVIRQRLLLSYERAEMTEDPALRRALLTHVVIGGGPTGVEMAGAMVELGREIIARDFRRLRPEDLNVVLIEAGPRLLTAFPEDLADYALRSLQDRGVDVRIGCRVEAMDEGGVIAGGERIPTGCIVWGAGVRGSNAAQWLGIAPERGNRLPVRPDMTIEGFPGIYALGDTAAQTGADGRPLPALAQVAKQQGQHLGRNLRALIADGTPLAPFHFRNRGNTAVVGRNAAVFDFGRRKLRGHVAWYLWALVHVYLLVNTEKRVLVSVQWLWTYLTGQPGARLIDETAPKVPVPREQPAAPPVDPPAEHEESIMDDDRVWSFERGLWQASEDRYHERVDPECVMALSRAPHLFQGKDAQDAVTGTPAWDEVSFSDQVVSRPQEGLIVVGYHVRAQKGETLYKAACTSVYRRREHEDWTVVQHAQVALDAEDRAAG
;
A
#
# COMPACT_ATOMS: atom_id res chain seq x y z
N MET A 1 -26.15 -34.14 7.05
CA MET A 1 -25.41 -32.86 7.21
C MET A 1 -26.16 -32.08 8.25
N THR A 2 -25.54 -31.79 9.40
CA THR A 2 -26.19 -30.99 10.44
C THR A 2 -26.40 -29.58 9.93
N ASP A 3 -27.64 -29.08 10.00
CA ASP A 3 -28.08 -27.78 9.49
C ASP A 3 -27.60 -26.64 10.42
N ARG A 4 -26.28 -26.50 10.55
CA ARG A 4 -25.65 -25.51 11.42
C ARG A 4 -25.59 -24.16 10.71
N PRO A 5 -25.92 -23.04 11.39
CA PRO A 5 -25.79 -21.71 10.81
C PRO A 5 -24.35 -21.43 10.36
N ARG A 6 -24.21 -20.84 9.17
CA ARG A 6 -22.94 -20.50 8.54
C ARG A 6 -22.52 -19.09 8.88
N VAL A 7 -21.40 -18.95 9.59
CA VAL A 7 -20.79 -17.66 9.89
C VAL A 7 -19.56 -17.47 9.00
N VAL A 8 -19.60 -16.50 8.09
CA VAL A 8 -18.45 -16.12 7.26
C VAL A 8 -17.79 -14.89 7.84
N ILE A 9 -16.47 -14.94 8.04
CA ILE A 9 -15.65 -13.84 8.54
C ILE A 9 -14.66 -13.45 7.43
N VAL A 10 -14.72 -12.21 6.96
CA VAL A 10 -13.84 -11.68 5.93
C VAL A 10 -12.73 -10.86 6.59
N GLY A 11 -11.51 -11.36 6.52
CA GLY A 11 -10.31 -10.79 7.14
C GLY A 11 -9.97 -11.48 8.46
N ALA A 12 -8.71 -11.87 8.61
CA ALA A 12 -8.13 -12.56 9.76
C ALA A 12 -7.09 -11.68 10.49
N GLY A 13 -7.27 -10.36 10.44
CA GLY A 13 -6.55 -9.41 11.29
C GLY A 13 -6.97 -9.49 12.76
N PHE A 14 -6.62 -8.46 13.55
CA PHE A 14 -6.90 -8.44 15.00
C PHE A 14 -8.35 -8.75 15.37
N GLY A 15 -9.30 -8.14 14.66
CA GLY A 15 -10.73 -8.29 14.96
C GLY A 15 -11.31 -9.60 14.45
N GLY A 16 -11.09 -9.94 13.19
CA GLY A 16 -11.64 -11.18 12.61
C GLY A 16 -11.09 -12.43 13.29
N LEU A 17 -9.79 -12.47 13.59
CA LEU A 17 -9.19 -13.59 14.34
C LEU A 17 -9.76 -13.69 15.76
N ALA A 18 -10.00 -12.55 16.42
CA ALA A 18 -10.62 -12.52 17.75
C ALA A 18 -12.08 -13.01 17.72
N CYS A 19 -12.84 -12.63 16.69
CA CYS A 19 -14.21 -13.09 16.47
C CYS A 19 -14.26 -14.61 16.23
N ALA A 20 -13.45 -15.12 15.30
CA ALA A 20 -13.36 -16.55 15.01
C ALA A 20 -13.03 -17.37 16.26
N ARG A 21 -12.09 -16.90 17.09
CA ARG A 21 -11.72 -17.57 18.35
C ARG A 21 -12.85 -17.62 19.36
N ALA A 22 -13.68 -16.59 19.43
CA ALA A 22 -14.84 -16.55 20.33
C ALA A 22 -15.97 -17.49 19.88
N LEU A 23 -16.10 -17.71 18.56
CA LEU A 23 -17.01 -18.68 17.94
C LEU A 23 -16.47 -20.13 17.93
N GLY A 24 -15.21 -20.34 18.34
CA GLY A 24 -14.62 -21.66 18.42
C GLY A 24 -15.39 -22.58 19.37
N GLY A 25 -15.79 -23.76 18.88
CA GLY A 25 -16.61 -24.72 19.61
C GLY A 25 -18.04 -24.28 19.85
N SER A 26 -18.58 -23.39 19.00
CA SER A 26 -20.02 -23.06 18.95
C SER A 26 -20.78 -24.07 18.07
N GLU A 27 -22.11 -23.94 18.03
CA GLU A 27 -22.98 -24.74 17.16
C GLU A 27 -23.07 -24.19 15.72
N ALA A 28 -22.22 -23.22 15.36
CA ALA A 28 -22.11 -22.67 14.02
C ALA A 28 -20.92 -23.26 13.24
N ASP A 29 -21.09 -23.39 11.93
CA ASP A 29 -19.99 -23.65 11.00
C ASP A 29 -19.38 -22.30 10.59
N VAL A 30 -18.11 -22.08 10.94
CA VAL A 30 -17.46 -20.78 10.74
C VAL A 30 -16.41 -20.90 9.65
N LEU A 31 -16.48 -20.03 8.65
CA LEU A 31 -15.47 -19.90 7.61
C LEU A 31 -14.75 -18.55 7.73
N VAL A 32 -13.43 -18.59 7.83
CA VAL A 32 -12.58 -17.40 7.78
C VAL A 32 -11.94 -17.30 6.40
N LEU A 33 -12.23 -16.21 5.71
CA LEU A 33 -11.68 -15.86 4.40
C LEU A 33 -10.63 -14.77 4.58
N ASP A 34 -9.41 -14.99 4.10
CA ASP A 34 -8.40 -13.94 4.03
C ASP A 34 -7.53 -14.13 2.78
N ARG A 35 -7.11 -13.02 2.15
CA ARG A 35 -6.18 -13.02 1.01
C ARG A 35 -4.74 -13.36 1.41
N ARG A 36 -4.46 -13.50 2.71
CA ARG A 36 -3.17 -13.90 3.29
C ARG A 36 -3.38 -15.15 4.13
N ASN A 37 -2.39 -16.03 4.13
CA ASN A 37 -2.42 -17.25 4.94
C ASN A 37 -2.03 -17.03 6.41
N HIS A 38 -1.67 -15.81 6.80
CA HIS A 38 -1.15 -15.44 8.12
C HIS A 38 -1.80 -14.17 8.67
N SER A 39 -1.93 -14.13 9.99
CA SER A 39 -2.21 -12.90 10.73
C SER A 39 -0.90 -12.18 11.05
N LEU A 40 -0.94 -10.85 11.10
CA LEU A 40 0.24 -10.00 11.28
C LEU A 40 0.09 -9.14 12.54
N PHE A 41 1.11 -9.17 13.40
CA PHE A 41 1.21 -8.24 14.53
C PHE A 41 1.79 -6.90 14.05
N THR A 42 0.92 -6.09 13.43
CA THR A 42 1.31 -4.82 12.80
C THR A 42 2.03 -3.81 13.71
N PRO A 43 1.86 -3.78 15.05
CA PRO A 43 2.62 -2.86 15.90
C PRO A 43 4.13 -3.04 15.86
N LEU A 44 4.65 -4.21 15.43
CA LEU A 44 6.09 -4.44 15.30
C LEU A 44 6.57 -4.47 13.83
N LEU A 45 5.70 -4.08 12.89
CA LEU A 45 6.03 -4.14 11.47
C LEU A 45 7.16 -3.17 11.08
N TYR A 46 7.29 -2.04 11.79
CA TYR A 46 8.38 -1.09 11.57
C TYR A 46 9.75 -1.72 11.86
N GLN A 47 9.83 -2.61 12.85
CA GLN A 47 11.06 -3.36 13.15
C GLN A 47 11.42 -4.37 12.06
N VAL A 48 10.42 -4.88 11.32
CA VAL A 48 10.69 -5.70 10.13
C VAL A 48 11.20 -4.82 8.98
N ALA A 49 10.63 -3.63 8.81
CA ALA A 49 11.06 -2.68 7.79
C ALA A 49 12.47 -2.14 8.01
N THR A 50 12.93 -2.08 9.26
CA THR A 50 14.30 -1.64 9.60
C THR A 50 15.26 -2.80 9.88
N ALA A 51 14.90 -4.03 9.52
CA ALA A 51 15.72 -5.25 9.71
C ALA A 51 16.05 -5.64 11.16
N ALA A 52 15.34 -5.09 12.16
CA ALA A 52 15.47 -5.50 13.55
C ALA A 52 14.76 -6.82 13.88
N LEU A 53 13.66 -7.14 13.18
CA LEU A 53 12.92 -8.39 13.32
C LEU A 53 12.73 -9.10 11.97
N SER A 54 12.56 -10.42 12.01
CA SER A 54 12.13 -11.18 10.84
C SER A 54 10.60 -11.07 10.65
N PRO A 55 10.07 -11.10 9.41
CA PRO A 55 8.64 -11.26 9.18
C PRO A 55 8.02 -12.45 9.92
N SER A 56 8.78 -13.55 10.05
CA SER A 56 8.30 -14.76 10.74
C SER A 56 8.14 -14.55 12.25
N ASP A 57 8.75 -13.51 12.84
CA ASP A 57 8.66 -13.25 14.28
C ASP A 57 7.32 -12.59 14.66
N ILE A 58 6.70 -11.90 13.70
CA ILE A 58 5.46 -11.12 13.91
C ILE A 58 4.28 -11.66 13.10
N ALA A 59 4.47 -12.71 12.29
CA ALA A 59 3.43 -13.36 11.51
C ALA A 59 3.09 -14.76 12.06
N GLU A 60 1.80 -15.09 12.11
CA GLU A 60 1.31 -16.40 12.51
C GLU A 60 0.33 -16.98 11.49
N PRO A 61 0.54 -18.21 10.99
CA PRO A 61 -0.42 -18.86 10.10
C PRO A 61 -1.82 -18.93 10.72
N ILE A 62 -2.83 -18.46 10.00
CA ILE A 62 -4.22 -18.40 10.50
C ILE A 62 -4.73 -19.81 10.84
N ARG A 63 -4.34 -20.80 10.01
CA ARG A 63 -4.65 -22.22 10.24
C ARG A 63 -4.07 -22.73 11.57
N LYS A 64 -2.84 -22.35 11.93
CA LYS A 64 -2.25 -22.71 13.24
C LYS A 64 -3.02 -22.04 14.38
N ALA A 65 -3.34 -20.76 14.21
CA ALA A 65 -4.04 -19.96 15.21
C ALA A 65 -5.48 -20.42 15.52
N LEU A 66 -6.14 -21.10 14.58
CA LEU A 66 -7.54 -21.57 14.67
C LEU A 66 -7.70 -23.09 14.63
N GLY A 67 -6.64 -23.86 14.37
CA GLY A 67 -6.72 -25.30 14.09
C GLY A 67 -7.19 -26.19 15.24
N ARG A 68 -7.28 -25.67 16.46
CA ARG A 68 -7.78 -26.44 17.63
C ARG A 68 -9.30 -26.63 17.65
N TRP A 69 -10.04 -25.93 16.79
CA TRP A 69 -11.51 -25.98 16.76
C TRP A 69 -11.99 -26.62 15.45
N SER A 70 -12.73 -27.72 15.55
CA SER A 70 -13.23 -28.47 14.39
C SER A 70 -14.32 -27.74 13.59
N ASN A 71 -15.04 -26.81 14.22
CA ASN A 71 -16.08 -26.02 13.57
C ASN A 71 -15.55 -24.78 12.83
N LEU A 72 -14.25 -24.51 12.88
CA LEU A 72 -13.62 -23.38 12.18
C LEU A 72 -12.86 -23.89 10.94
N ARG A 73 -13.16 -23.30 9.79
CA ARG A 73 -12.43 -23.47 8.54
C ARG A 73 -11.75 -22.17 8.14
N VAL A 74 -10.62 -22.30 7.45
CA VAL A 74 -9.87 -21.16 6.90
C VAL A 74 -9.66 -21.42 5.43
N GLU A 75 -9.94 -20.42 4.59
CA GLU A 75 -9.69 -20.47 3.15
C GLU A 75 -8.89 -19.23 2.74
N LEU A 76 -7.88 -19.46 1.90
CA LEU A 76 -7.06 -18.41 1.31
C LEU A 76 -7.80 -17.90 0.09
N ALA A 77 -8.50 -16.77 0.22
CA ALA A 77 -9.33 -16.22 -0.84
C ALA A 77 -9.41 -14.71 -0.72
N GLU A 78 -9.43 -14.03 -1.86
CA GLU A 78 -9.69 -12.60 -1.95
C GLU A 78 -11.18 -12.37 -2.17
N VAL A 79 -11.82 -11.62 -1.28
CA VAL A 79 -13.23 -11.22 -1.42
C VAL A 79 -13.31 -9.99 -2.31
N THR A 80 -14.20 -10.02 -3.30
CA THR A 80 -14.38 -8.97 -4.31
C THR A 80 -15.73 -8.26 -4.20
N GLY A 81 -16.71 -8.88 -3.53
CA GLY A 81 -18.06 -8.34 -3.41
C GLY A 81 -18.94 -9.15 -2.46
N ILE A 82 -20.14 -8.63 -2.18
CA ILE A 82 -21.16 -9.28 -1.38
C ILE A 82 -22.48 -9.19 -2.13
N ASP A 83 -23.08 -10.33 -2.46
CA ASP A 83 -24.45 -10.40 -2.94
C ASP A 83 -25.39 -10.54 -1.73
N THR A 84 -26.05 -9.44 -1.38
CA THR A 84 -26.90 -9.36 -0.19
C THR A 84 -28.28 -9.98 -0.43
N ALA A 85 -28.75 -10.06 -1.68
CA ALA A 85 -30.01 -10.69 -2.05
C ALA A 85 -29.88 -12.22 -2.00
N ALA A 86 -28.82 -12.75 -2.60
CA ALA A 86 -28.52 -14.18 -2.58
C ALA A 86 -27.84 -14.63 -1.28
N ARG A 87 -27.35 -13.70 -0.46
CA ARG A 87 -26.57 -13.95 0.77
C ARG A 87 -25.28 -14.74 0.52
N HIS A 88 -24.51 -14.27 -0.45
CA HIS A 88 -23.23 -14.86 -0.84
C HIS A 88 -22.08 -13.85 -0.78
N VAL A 89 -20.91 -14.31 -0.36
CA VAL A 89 -19.64 -13.60 -0.52
C VAL A 89 -19.04 -13.97 -1.86
N GLN A 90 -18.72 -12.99 -2.69
CA GLN A 90 -18.06 -13.17 -3.98
C GLN A 90 -16.55 -13.27 -3.77
N LEU A 91 -15.94 -14.27 -4.39
CA LEU A 91 -14.51 -14.51 -4.32
C LEU A 91 -13.86 -14.23 -5.68
N LYS A 92 -12.62 -13.79 -5.65
CA LYS A 92 -11.76 -13.74 -6.83
C LYS A 92 -11.40 -15.15 -7.26
N ASP A 93 -11.63 -15.47 -8.53
CA ASP A 93 -11.23 -16.74 -9.17
C ASP A 93 -11.75 -18.01 -8.46
N ALA A 94 -12.85 -17.91 -7.71
CA ALA A 94 -13.45 -19.03 -6.98
C ALA A 94 -14.98 -18.91 -6.85
N PRO A 95 -15.72 -20.02 -6.65
CA PRO A 95 -17.16 -19.98 -6.46
C PRO A 95 -17.58 -19.14 -5.23
N PRO A 96 -18.77 -18.51 -5.28
CA PRO A 96 -19.28 -17.72 -4.17
C PRO A 96 -19.59 -18.57 -2.94
N VAL A 97 -19.48 -17.97 -1.75
CA VAL A 97 -19.69 -18.64 -0.47
C VAL A 97 -20.98 -18.15 0.20
N PRO A 98 -21.97 -19.03 0.50
CA PRO A 98 -23.20 -18.66 1.19
C PRO A 98 -22.98 -18.35 2.69
N PHE A 99 -23.80 -17.46 3.26
CA PHE A 99 -23.74 -17.12 4.69
C PHE A 99 -25.11 -16.88 5.35
N ASP A 100 -25.22 -17.26 6.62
CA ASP A 100 -26.30 -16.87 7.54
C ASP A 100 -25.90 -15.66 8.39
N HIS A 101 -24.61 -15.51 8.65
CA HIS A 101 -24.03 -14.34 9.29
C HIS A 101 -22.71 -13.97 8.59
N LEU A 102 -22.53 -12.68 8.30
CA LEU A 102 -21.32 -12.15 7.66
C LEU A 102 -20.64 -11.13 8.57
N VAL A 103 -19.37 -11.35 8.89
CA VAL A 103 -18.54 -10.40 9.66
C VAL A 103 -17.46 -9.83 8.74
N ILE A 104 -17.53 -8.52 8.48
CA ILE A 104 -16.55 -7.78 7.69
C ILE A 104 -15.48 -7.21 8.63
N ALA A 105 -14.28 -7.77 8.55
CA ALA A 105 -13.11 -7.44 9.37
C ALA A 105 -11.86 -7.16 8.51
N THR A 106 -12.08 -6.50 7.38
CA THR A 106 -11.10 -6.25 6.29
C THR A 106 -10.04 -5.20 6.61
N GLY A 107 -10.19 -4.47 7.72
CA GLY A 107 -9.18 -3.52 8.22
C GLY A 107 -9.16 -2.20 7.44
N SER A 108 -7.96 -1.64 7.25
CA SER A 108 -7.74 -0.37 6.58
C SER A 108 -6.47 -0.41 5.73
N ASP A 109 -6.39 0.46 4.73
CA ASP A 109 -5.19 0.80 3.98
C ASP A 109 -4.75 2.25 4.29
N TYR A 110 -3.60 2.68 3.77
CA TYR A 110 -3.21 4.09 3.83
C TYR A 110 -4.06 4.95 2.88
N ASP A 111 -4.25 6.20 3.29
CA ASP A 111 -4.88 7.22 2.46
C ASP A 111 -3.79 8.13 1.87
N TYR A 112 -3.70 8.18 0.55
CA TYR A 112 -2.79 9.08 -0.18
C TYR A 112 -3.48 10.39 -0.58
N PHE A 113 -4.68 10.65 -0.05
CA PHE A 113 -5.42 11.90 -0.19
C PHE A 113 -5.66 12.33 -1.65
N GLY A 114 -5.93 11.35 -2.52
CA GLY A 114 -6.15 11.55 -3.95
C GLY A 114 -4.94 11.28 -4.83
N ASN A 115 -3.76 11.06 -4.26
CA ASN A 115 -2.51 10.78 -4.99
C ASN A 115 -2.11 9.31 -4.87
N ASP A 116 -3.00 8.38 -5.28
CA ASP A 116 -2.79 6.94 -5.10
C ASP A 116 -1.54 6.41 -5.84
N ASP A 117 -1.06 7.14 -6.86
CA ASP A 117 0.21 6.92 -7.57
C ASP A 117 1.44 7.08 -6.66
N TRP A 118 1.38 7.93 -5.63
CA TRP A 118 2.50 8.11 -4.69
C TRP A 118 2.91 6.83 -3.96
N ARG A 119 2.03 5.83 -3.88
CA ARG A 119 2.31 4.51 -3.28
C ARG A 119 3.54 3.84 -3.87
N ILE A 120 3.83 4.05 -5.16
CA ILE A 120 5.03 3.47 -5.80
C ILE A 120 6.32 4.11 -5.27
N HIS A 121 6.28 5.38 -4.90
CA HIS A 121 7.44 6.14 -4.41
C HIS A 121 7.55 6.07 -2.88
N ALA A 122 6.43 6.11 -2.17
CA ALA A 122 6.34 6.06 -0.72
C ALA A 122 5.43 4.89 -0.29
N PRO A 123 5.94 3.66 -0.22
CA PRO A 123 5.18 2.52 0.27
C PRO A 123 4.71 2.77 1.70
N GLY A 124 3.50 2.31 1.97
CA GLY A 124 2.95 2.25 3.32
C GLY A 124 3.65 1.18 4.18
N LEU A 125 3.33 1.14 5.46
CA LEU A 125 3.73 0.07 6.38
C LEU A 125 2.53 -0.71 6.94
N LYS A 126 1.86 -1.52 6.12
CA LYS A 126 0.69 -2.36 6.52
C LYS A 126 0.87 -3.85 6.23
N THR A 127 1.84 -4.21 5.39
CA THR A 127 2.07 -5.59 4.94
C THR A 127 3.53 -6.01 5.10
N VAL A 128 3.77 -7.33 5.18
CA VAL A 128 5.13 -7.89 5.15
C VAL A 128 5.86 -7.51 3.86
N ASN A 129 5.14 -7.47 2.73
CA ASN A 129 5.74 -7.12 1.44
C ASN A 129 6.25 -5.68 1.44
N GLU A 130 5.43 -4.73 1.88
CA GLU A 130 5.84 -3.33 1.97
C GLU A 130 7.01 -3.14 2.96
N ALA A 131 6.97 -3.80 4.12
CA ALA A 131 8.09 -3.76 5.06
C ALA A 131 9.38 -4.27 4.42
N ARG A 132 9.32 -5.33 3.59
CA ARG A 132 10.48 -5.81 2.83
C ARG A 132 10.95 -4.81 1.78
N VAL A 133 10.04 -4.18 1.04
CA VAL A 133 10.38 -3.14 0.05
C VAL A 133 11.08 -1.96 0.72
N ILE A 134 10.54 -1.46 1.84
CA ILE A 134 11.16 -0.39 2.62
C ILE A 134 12.56 -0.80 3.08
N ARG A 135 12.70 -2.00 3.64
CA ARG A 135 14.00 -2.54 4.08
C ARG A 135 15.01 -2.60 2.93
N GLN A 136 14.60 -3.09 1.78
CA GLN A 136 15.45 -3.17 0.59
C GLN A 136 15.91 -1.78 0.14
N ARG A 137 15.00 -0.80 0.09
CA ARG A 137 15.33 0.59 -0.28
C ARG A 137 16.34 1.22 0.69
N LEU A 138 16.18 1.01 2.00
CA LEU A 138 17.12 1.48 3.00
C LEU A 138 18.52 0.87 2.79
N LEU A 139 18.60 -0.46 2.71
CA LEU A 139 19.88 -1.16 2.58
C LEU A 139 20.58 -0.82 1.25
N LEU A 140 19.86 -0.83 0.14
CA LEU A 140 20.40 -0.46 -1.17
C LEU A 140 20.84 1.01 -1.22
N SER A 141 20.18 1.91 -0.48
CA SER A 141 20.62 3.30 -0.39
C SER A 141 21.99 3.41 0.28
N TYR A 142 22.25 2.64 1.35
CA TYR A 142 23.55 2.59 1.99
C TYR A 142 24.65 2.02 1.08
N GLU A 143 24.37 0.89 0.40
CA GLU A 143 25.30 0.29 -0.56
C GLU A 143 25.69 1.27 -1.67
N ARG A 144 24.72 2.01 -2.22
CA ARG A 144 24.98 3.00 -3.27
C ARG A 144 25.69 4.23 -2.74
N ALA A 145 25.42 4.64 -1.51
CA ALA A 145 26.10 5.76 -0.86
C ALA A 145 27.59 5.47 -0.60
N GLU A 146 27.94 4.22 -0.29
CA GLU A 146 29.34 3.77 -0.13
C GLU A 146 30.09 3.75 -1.48
N MET A 147 29.40 3.38 -2.56
CA MET A 147 29.98 3.30 -3.91
C MET A 147 30.15 4.66 -4.60
N THR A 148 29.20 5.58 -4.43
CA THR A 148 29.22 6.86 -5.15
C THR A 148 30.37 7.75 -4.70
N GLU A 149 30.96 8.49 -5.64
CA GLU A 149 31.95 9.55 -5.35
C GLU A 149 31.32 10.94 -5.27
N ASP A 150 30.11 11.12 -5.83
CA ASP A 150 29.37 12.38 -5.80
C ASP A 150 28.83 12.65 -4.37
N PRO A 151 29.29 13.72 -3.69
CA PRO A 151 28.82 14.08 -2.36
C PRO A 151 27.33 14.45 -2.28
N ALA A 152 26.77 15.06 -3.34
CA ALA A 152 25.36 15.45 -3.37
C ALA A 152 24.47 14.21 -3.45
N LEU A 153 24.78 13.31 -4.37
CA LEU A 153 24.12 12.01 -4.48
C LEU A 153 24.27 11.17 -3.20
N ARG A 154 25.45 11.15 -2.58
CA ARG A 154 25.65 10.47 -1.29
C ARG A 154 24.71 11.01 -0.21
N ARG A 155 24.62 12.33 -0.08
CA ARG A 155 23.71 12.98 0.89
C ARG A 155 22.25 12.65 0.62
N ALA A 156 21.84 12.64 -0.65
CA ALA A 156 20.49 12.28 -1.04
C ALA A 156 20.17 10.82 -0.69
N LEU A 157 21.07 9.88 -1.01
CA LEU A 157 20.91 8.46 -0.68
C LEU A 157 20.85 8.22 0.84
N LEU A 158 21.59 9.01 1.63
CA LEU A 158 21.56 8.95 3.09
C LEU A 158 20.48 9.84 3.73
N THR A 159 19.63 10.47 2.92
CA THR A 159 18.43 11.13 3.40
C THR A 159 17.25 10.17 3.27
N HIS A 160 16.47 10.02 4.33
CA HIS A 160 15.28 9.17 4.37
C HIS A 160 14.10 9.97 4.91
N VAL A 161 12.96 9.92 4.21
CA VAL A 161 11.77 10.71 4.53
C VAL A 161 10.66 9.80 5.04
N VAL A 162 10.08 10.15 6.18
CA VAL A 162 8.88 9.52 6.74
C VAL A 162 7.76 10.56 6.73
N ILE A 163 6.63 10.21 6.10
CA ILE A 163 5.48 11.10 5.95
C ILE A 163 4.38 10.67 6.93
N GLY A 164 3.99 11.55 7.84
CA GLY A 164 2.96 11.34 8.87
C GLY A 164 3.54 11.16 10.27
N GLY A 165 3.23 12.08 11.18
CA GLY A 165 3.62 12.12 12.59
C GLY A 165 2.72 11.32 13.54
N GLY A 166 1.98 10.33 13.03
CA GLY A 166 1.26 9.36 13.84
C GLY A 166 2.20 8.35 14.52
N PRO A 167 1.67 7.39 15.32
CA PRO A 167 2.49 6.38 16.01
C PRO A 167 3.45 5.66 15.06
N THR A 168 2.96 5.21 13.91
CA THR A 168 3.77 4.49 12.92
C THR A 168 4.91 5.32 12.36
N GLY A 169 4.70 6.59 12.03
CA GLY A 169 5.77 7.43 11.49
C GLY A 169 6.80 7.83 12.55
N VAL A 170 6.36 8.10 13.79
CA VAL A 170 7.27 8.33 14.92
C VAL A 170 8.13 7.10 15.20
N GLU A 171 7.53 5.91 15.24
CA GLU A 171 8.24 4.63 15.43
C GLU A 171 9.23 4.37 14.29
N MET A 172 8.81 4.63 13.05
CA MET A 172 9.65 4.43 11.87
C MET A 172 10.84 5.40 11.84
N ALA A 173 10.61 6.69 12.05
CA ALA A 173 11.67 7.70 12.04
C ALA A 173 12.71 7.43 13.13
N GLY A 174 12.25 7.10 14.34
CA GLY A 174 13.10 6.69 15.44
C GLY A 174 13.95 5.46 15.12
N ALA A 175 13.31 4.42 14.57
CA ALA A 175 13.99 3.18 14.20
C ALA A 175 14.98 3.36 13.04
N MET A 176 14.68 4.21 12.06
CA MET A 176 15.58 4.52 10.93
C MET A 176 16.87 5.18 11.41
N VAL A 177 16.79 6.23 12.24
CA VAL A 177 17.98 6.89 12.77
C VAL A 177 18.81 5.93 13.60
N GLU A 178 18.15 5.20 14.51
CA GLU A 178 18.87 4.35 15.45
C GLU A 178 19.57 3.18 14.76
N LEU A 179 18.82 2.40 13.98
CA LEU A 179 19.35 1.20 13.32
C LEU A 179 20.23 1.58 12.14
N GLY A 180 19.90 2.66 11.42
CA GLY A 180 20.72 3.15 10.32
C GLY A 180 22.12 3.58 10.77
N ARG A 181 22.23 4.36 11.86
CA ARG A 181 23.54 4.74 12.41
C ARG A 181 24.36 3.54 12.88
N GLU A 182 23.71 2.56 13.50
CA GLU A 182 24.36 1.34 13.95
C GLU A 182 24.86 0.48 12.77
N ILE A 183 24.08 0.37 11.70
CA ILE A 183 24.47 -0.32 10.46
C ILE A 183 25.67 0.39 9.81
N ILE A 184 25.57 1.70 9.61
CA ILE A 184 26.61 2.52 8.98
C ILE A 184 27.93 2.41 9.77
N ALA A 185 27.89 2.55 11.10
CA ALA A 185 29.08 2.50 11.94
C ALA A 185 29.84 1.17 11.86
N ARG A 186 29.14 0.06 11.63
CA ARG A 186 29.70 -1.29 11.74
C ARG A 186 30.12 -1.87 10.40
N ASP A 187 29.32 -1.67 9.35
CA ASP A 187 29.49 -2.40 8.09
C ASP A 187 30.16 -1.56 7.00
N PHE A 188 30.00 -0.24 7.05
CA PHE A 188 30.43 0.66 5.98
C PHE A 188 31.74 1.36 6.38
N ARG A 189 32.62 1.60 5.40
CA ARG A 189 33.98 2.13 5.65
C ARG A 189 34.12 3.58 5.23
N ARG A 190 33.40 4.00 4.20
CA ARG A 190 33.43 5.37 3.66
C ARG A 190 32.32 6.23 4.23
N LEU A 191 31.22 5.61 4.67
CA LEU A 191 30.11 6.30 5.30
C LEU A 191 30.39 6.61 6.77
N ARG A 192 29.84 7.73 7.26
CA ARG A 192 29.87 8.08 8.68
C ARG A 192 28.44 8.11 9.22
N PRO A 193 28.18 7.65 10.46
CA PRO A 193 26.83 7.64 11.03
C PRO A 193 26.17 9.02 11.08
N GLU A 194 26.97 10.08 11.15
CA GLU A 194 26.50 11.48 11.17
C GLU A 194 25.98 11.94 9.80
N ASP A 195 26.33 11.25 8.72
CA ASP A 195 25.85 11.56 7.37
C ASP A 195 24.42 11.07 7.12
N LEU A 196 23.86 10.22 8.00
CA LEU A 196 22.48 9.76 7.93
C LEU A 196 21.52 10.86 8.38
N ASN A 197 20.63 11.26 7.49
CA ASN A 197 19.59 12.24 7.73
C ASN A 197 18.20 11.59 7.63
N VAL A 198 17.38 11.74 8.67
CA VAL A 198 15.99 11.26 8.65
C VAL A 198 15.06 12.45 8.86
N VAL A 199 14.16 12.65 7.91
CA VAL A 199 13.17 13.75 7.93
C VAL A 199 11.78 13.17 8.21
N LEU A 200 11.12 13.63 9.27
CA LEU A 200 9.74 13.30 9.59
C LEU A 200 8.84 14.50 9.26
N ILE A 201 7.94 14.33 8.30
CA ILE A 201 7.03 15.39 7.83
C ILE A 201 5.62 15.14 8.39
N GLU A 202 5.04 16.12 9.07
CA GLU A 202 3.67 16.08 9.59
C GLU A 202 2.91 17.35 9.16
N ALA A 203 1.78 17.15 8.49
CA ALA A 203 0.96 18.26 7.97
C ALA A 203 0.23 19.02 9.09
N GLY A 204 -0.13 18.33 10.16
CA GLY A 204 -0.76 18.90 11.35
C GLY A 204 0.22 19.65 12.25
N PRO A 205 -0.30 20.32 13.29
CA PRO A 205 0.51 21.18 14.15
C PRO A 205 1.37 20.42 15.16
N ARG A 206 1.13 19.12 15.36
CA ARG A 206 1.79 18.31 16.41
C ARG A 206 1.91 16.85 15.98
N LEU A 207 2.96 16.17 16.46
CA LEU A 207 3.07 14.72 16.41
C LEU A 207 2.04 14.07 17.36
N LEU A 208 1.73 12.80 17.11
CA LEU A 208 0.92 11.96 17.99
C LEU A 208 -0.36 12.67 18.47
N THR A 209 -1.12 13.28 17.56
CA THR A 209 -2.31 14.11 17.88
C THR A 209 -3.36 13.41 18.75
N ALA A 210 -3.39 12.07 18.76
CA ALA A 210 -4.24 11.26 19.63
C ALA A 210 -3.75 11.16 21.09
N PHE A 211 -2.56 11.66 21.40
CA PHE A 211 -1.95 11.67 22.73
C PHE A 211 -2.06 13.06 23.39
N PRO A 212 -2.07 13.12 24.73
CA PRO A 212 -1.91 14.37 25.47
C PRO A 212 -0.69 15.18 25.03
N GLU A 213 -0.80 16.51 25.06
CA GLU A 213 0.20 17.45 24.51
C GLU A 213 1.59 17.25 25.13
N ASP A 214 1.67 17.02 26.44
CA ASP A 214 2.92 16.78 27.16
C ASP A 214 3.67 15.50 26.71
N LEU A 215 2.94 14.50 26.22
CA LEU A 215 3.53 13.28 25.65
C LEU A 215 3.96 13.51 24.19
N ALA A 216 3.17 14.25 23.41
CA ALA A 216 3.53 14.65 22.06
C ALA A 216 4.82 15.51 22.05
N ASP A 217 4.93 16.48 22.95
CA ASP A 217 6.10 17.35 23.10
C ASP A 217 7.33 16.59 23.56
N TYR A 218 7.15 15.54 24.37
CA TYR A 218 8.25 14.66 24.75
C TYR A 218 8.72 13.82 23.56
N ALA A 219 7.80 13.30 22.75
CA ALA A 219 8.14 12.53 21.55
C ALA A 219 8.88 13.39 20.52
N LEU A 220 8.41 14.62 20.27
CA LEU A 220 9.06 15.59 19.40
C LEU A 220 10.51 15.86 19.84
N ARG A 221 10.71 16.28 21.10
CA ARG A 221 12.04 16.53 21.65
C ARG A 221 12.93 15.29 21.57
N SER A 222 12.39 14.12 21.93
CA SER A 222 13.17 12.88 21.88
C SER A 222 13.55 12.45 20.46
N LEU A 223 12.81 12.80 19.41
CA LEU A 223 13.22 12.56 18.02
C LEU A 223 14.30 13.57 17.60
N GLN A 224 14.12 14.85 17.93
CA GLN A 224 15.08 15.92 17.62
C GLN A 224 16.43 15.69 18.32
N ASP A 225 16.42 15.28 19.60
CA ASP A 225 17.63 14.94 20.37
C ASP A 225 18.39 13.75 19.75
N ARG A 226 17.70 12.90 18.99
CA ARG A 226 18.30 11.80 18.23
C ARG A 226 18.78 12.23 16.85
N GLY A 227 18.51 13.46 16.42
CA GLY A 227 18.89 14.00 15.12
C GLY A 227 17.93 13.67 14.00
N VAL A 228 16.64 13.46 14.29
CA VAL A 228 15.58 13.47 13.28
C VAL A 228 15.21 14.93 12.98
N ASP A 229 15.21 15.32 11.71
CA ASP A 229 14.62 16.59 11.25
C ASP A 229 13.09 16.46 11.26
N VAL A 230 12.41 17.11 12.20
CA VAL A 230 10.95 17.04 12.31
C VAL A 230 10.31 18.31 11.78
N ARG A 231 9.54 18.18 10.69
CA ARG A 231 8.83 19.26 10.01
C ARG A 231 7.32 19.17 10.28
N ILE A 232 6.85 19.85 11.31
CA ILE A 232 5.41 20.00 11.63
C ILE A 232 4.77 21.14 10.85
N GLY A 233 3.45 21.10 10.66
CA GLY A 233 2.73 22.09 9.84
C GLY A 233 3.16 22.08 8.37
N CYS A 234 3.83 21.02 7.93
CA CYS A 234 4.42 20.90 6.61
C CYS A 234 3.72 19.80 5.83
N ARG A 235 3.06 20.17 4.73
CA ARG A 235 2.34 19.23 3.87
C ARG A 235 3.23 18.80 2.70
N VAL A 236 3.15 17.53 2.34
CA VAL A 236 3.73 17.04 1.09
C VAL A 236 2.89 17.51 -0.08
N GLU A 237 3.54 18.10 -1.07
CA GLU A 237 2.91 18.70 -2.26
C GLU A 237 3.06 17.79 -3.48
N ALA A 238 4.23 17.18 -3.65
CA ALA A 238 4.53 16.24 -4.72
C ALA A 238 5.62 15.26 -4.27
N MET A 239 5.73 14.12 -4.95
CA MET A 239 6.86 13.22 -4.80
C MET A 239 7.11 12.45 -6.08
N ASP A 240 8.35 12.01 -6.23
CA ASP A 240 8.76 11.11 -7.31
C ASP A 240 9.78 10.09 -6.76
N GLU A 241 10.45 9.39 -7.67
CA GLU A 241 11.39 8.35 -7.35
C GLU A 241 12.66 8.82 -6.60
N GLY A 242 13.00 10.11 -6.70
CA GLY A 242 14.25 10.68 -6.15
C GLY A 242 14.05 11.76 -5.09
N GLY A 243 12.80 12.16 -4.78
CA GLY A 243 12.55 13.28 -3.88
C GLY A 243 11.11 13.44 -3.43
N VAL A 244 10.94 14.21 -2.34
CA VAL A 244 9.64 14.76 -1.93
C VAL A 244 9.70 16.28 -2.00
N ILE A 245 8.60 16.94 -2.40
CA ILE A 245 8.42 18.38 -2.27
C ILE A 245 7.51 18.64 -1.08
N ALA A 246 7.98 19.41 -0.10
CA ALA A 246 7.22 19.74 1.10
C ALA A 246 7.60 21.12 1.62
N GLY A 247 6.60 21.99 1.83
CA GLY A 247 6.82 23.36 2.26
C GLY A 247 7.53 24.21 1.21
N GLY A 248 7.27 23.93 -0.07
CA GLY A 248 7.94 24.55 -1.23
C GLY A 248 9.40 24.14 -1.44
N GLU A 249 9.96 23.23 -0.64
CA GLU A 249 11.33 22.74 -0.77
C GLU A 249 11.35 21.30 -1.28
N ARG A 250 12.23 21.01 -2.26
CA ARG A 250 12.51 19.63 -2.67
C ARG A 250 13.58 19.03 -1.75
N ILE A 251 13.28 17.85 -1.22
CA ILE A 251 14.18 17.06 -0.37
C ILE A 251 14.59 15.80 -1.17
N PRO A 252 15.81 15.77 -1.75
CA PRO A 252 16.35 14.58 -2.38
C PRO A 252 16.53 13.46 -1.35
N THR A 253 16.10 12.24 -1.68
CA THR A 253 16.02 11.15 -0.70
C THR A 253 16.21 9.78 -1.35
N GLY A 254 16.88 8.87 -0.65
CA GLY A 254 17.05 7.46 -1.07
C GLY A 254 15.86 6.58 -0.68
N CYS A 255 15.04 7.01 0.28
CA CYS A 255 13.90 6.24 0.77
C CYS A 255 12.78 7.15 1.26
N ILE A 256 11.56 6.92 0.79
CA ILE A 256 10.34 7.57 1.28
C ILE A 256 9.43 6.51 1.87
N VAL A 257 8.85 6.77 3.04
CA VAL A 257 7.88 5.90 3.70
C VAL A 257 6.62 6.67 4.03
N TRP A 258 5.47 6.12 3.64
CA TRP A 258 4.18 6.72 3.93
C TRP A 258 3.58 6.13 5.21
N GLY A 259 3.25 6.99 6.16
CA GLY A 259 2.66 6.68 7.45
C GLY A 259 1.46 7.58 7.79
N ALA A 260 0.97 8.37 6.84
CA ALA A 260 -0.09 9.35 7.04
C ALA A 260 -1.46 8.83 6.56
N GLY A 261 -2.51 9.11 7.33
CA GLY A 261 -3.89 8.79 6.94
C GLY A 261 -4.21 7.30 6.91
N VAL A 262 -5.45 6.94 7.25
CA VAL A 262 -5.95 5.57 7.07
C VAL A 262 -7.34 5.63 6.48
N ARG A 263 -7.59 4.75 5.52
CA ARG A 263 -8.86 4.60 4.82
C ARG A 263 -9.38 3.17 5.01
N GLY A 264 -10.63 2.99 5.40
CA GLY A 264 -11.29 1.69 5.46
C GLY A 264 -11.28 1.00 4.10
N SER A 265 -11.44 -0.32 4.09
CA SER A 265 -11.45 -1.09 2.84
C SER A 265 -12.69 -0.75 1.98
N ASN A 266 -12.73 -1.26 0.75
CA ASN A 266 -13.84 -1.07 -0.19
C ASN A 266 -15.16 -1.77 0.21
N ALA A 267 -15.35 -2.09 1.49
CA ALA A 267 -16.50 -2.86 1.94
C ALA A 267 -17.84 -2.11 1.79
N ALA A 268 -17.81 -0.77 1.82
CA ALA A 268 -18.99 0.04 1.53
C ALA A 268 -19.46 -0.12 0.08
N GLN A 269 -18.51 -0.23 -0.88
CA GLN A 269 -18.82 -0.49 -2.28
C GLN A 269 -19.46 -1.87 -2.47
N TRP A 270 -18.99 -2.89 -1.74
CA TRP A 270 -19.57 -4.23 -1.79
C TRP A 270 -21.03 -4.28 -1.35
N LEU A 271 -21.45 -3.38 -0.48
CA LEU A 271 -22.83 -3.28 0.01
C LEU A 271 -23.66 -2.23 -0.73
N GLY A 272 -23.06 -1.47 -1.65
CA GLY A 272 -23.76 -0.39 -2.37
C GLY A 272 -24.24 0.75 -1.49
N ILE A 273 -23.55 1.03 -0.37
CA ILE A 273 -23.92 2.12 0.56
C ILE A 273 -22.87 3.22 0.60
N ALA A 274 -23.32 4.42 0.98
CA ALA A 274 -22.42 5.54 1.23
C ALA A 274 -21.58 5.26 2.49
N PRO A 275 -20.24 5.30 2.41
CA PRO A 275 -19.39 5.20 3.59
C PRO A 275 -19.41 6.48 4.42
N GLU A 276 -19.08 6.37 5.70
CA GLU A 276 -18.71 7.50 6.55
C GLU A 276 -17.27 7.98 6.27
N ARG A 277 -16.86 9.05 6.96
CA ARG A 277 -15.52 9.64 6.87
C ARG A 277 -14.42 8.58 6.98
N GLY A 278 -13.47 8.63 6.04
CA GLY A 278 -12.36 7.67 5.98
C GLY A 278 -12.75 6.32 5.37
N ASN A 279 -13.79 6.28 4.52
CA ASN A 279 -14.28 5.08 3.83
C ASN A 279 -14.68 3.94 4.78
N ARG A 280 -15.38 4.28 5.86
CA ARG A 280 -15.79 3.31 6.89
C ARG A 280 -17.28 2.98 6.79
N LEU A 281 -17.64 1.74 7.08
CA LEU A 281 -19.02 1.28 7.12
C LEU A 281 -19.74 1.87 8.35
N PRO A 282 -20.90 2.56 8.17
CA PRO A 282 -21.73 2.97 9.30
C PRO A 282 -22.24 1.73 10.04
N VAL A 283 -22.03 1.68 11.35
CA VAL A 283 -22.48 0.57 12.19
C VAL A 283 -23.24 1.06 13.42
N ARG A 284 -24.24 0.29 13.84
CA ARG A 284 -24.97 0.51 15.09
C ARG A 284 -24.12 0.09 16.31
N PRO A 285 -24.53 0.43 17.54
CA PRO A 285 -23.79 0.07 18.76
C PRO A 285 -23.54 -1.44 18.92
N ASP A 286 -24.39 -2.28 18.35
CA ASP A 286 -24.27 -3.75 18.31
C ASP A 286 -23.42 -4.28 17.15
N MET A 287 -22.80 -3.39 16.36
CA MET A 287 -22.00 -3.64 15.15
C MET A 287 -22.79 -4.13 13.92
N THR A 288 -24.14 -4.06 13.95
CA THR A 288 -24.97 -4.31 12.76
C THR A 288 -24.89 -3.15 11.77
N ILE A 289 -25.12 -3.45 10.49
CA ILE A 289 -25.28 -2.46 9.43
C ILE A 289 -26.76 -2.29 9.13
N GLU A 290 -27.23 -1.04 9.14
CA GLU A 290 -28.64 -0.72 8.83
C GLU A 290 -29.00 -1.16 7.42
N GLY A 291 -30.15 -1.84 7.27
CA GLY A 291 -30.61 -2.39 5.99
C GLY A 291 -30.04 -3.77 5.64
N PHE A 292 -29.06 -4.29 6.38
CA PHE A 292 -28.40 -5.57 6.07
C PHE A 292 -28.44 -6.55 7.25
N PRO A 293 -29.59 -7.23 7.47
CA PRO A 293 -29.75 -8.17 8.57
C PRO A 293 -28.75 -9.32 8.48
N GLY A 294 -28.06 -9.59 9.59
CA GLY A 294 -27.04 -10.64 9.66
C GLY A 294 -25.68 -10.25 9.08
N ILE A 295 -25.47 -8.98 8.67
CA ILE A 295 -24.17 -8.45 8.27
C ILE A 295 -23.65 -7.48 9.34
N TYR A 296 -22.39 -7.68 9.71
CA TYR A 296 -21.70 -6.95 10.77
C TYR A 296 -20.37 -6.42 10.25
N ALA A 297 -19.89 -5.30 10.79
CA ALA A 297 -18.57 -4.78 10.51
C ALA A 297 -17.82 -4.41 11.79
N LEU A 298 -16.50 -4.64 11.81
CA LEU A 298 -15.64 -4.32 12.95
C LEU A 298 -14.23 -3.89 12.54
N GLY A 299 -13.45 -3.42 13.51
CA GLY A 299 -12.10 -2.91 13.31
C GLY A 299 -12.11 -1.62 12.50
N ASP A 300 -11.01 -1.35 11.81
CA ASP A 300 -10.82 -0.07 11.10
C ASP A 300 -11.77 0.16 9.92
N THR A 301 -12.43 -0.90 9.43
CA THR A 301 -13.47 -0.79 8.40
C THR A 301 -14.79 -0.27 8.95
N ALA A 302 -15.04 -0.35 10.26
CA ALA A 302 -16.30 0.08 10.86
C ALA A 302 -16.21 1.50 11.46
N ALA A 303 -17.22 2.32 11.20
CA ALA A 303 -17.43 3.62 11.82
C ALA A 303 -18.29 3.44 13.08
N GLN A 304 -17.67 3.00 14.17
CA GLN A 304 -18.35 2.89 15.45
C GLN A 304 -18.02 4.09 16.34
N THR A 305 -19.03 4.70 16.94
CA THR A 305 -18.87 5.74 17.96
C THR A 305 -18.72 5.13 19.36
N GLY A 306 -17.80 5.70 20.15
CA GLY A 306 -17.65 5.42 21.57
C GLY A 306 -18.78 6.02 22.42
N ALA A 307 -18.75 5.73 23.72
CA ALA A 307 -19.73 6.26 24.68
C ALA A 307 -19.69 7.79 24.84
N ASP A 308 -18.59 8.41 24.42
CA ASP A 308 -18.38 9.86 24.39
C ASP A 308 -18.89 10.52 23.09
N GLY A 309 -19.54 9.75 22.21
CA GLY A 309 -20.05 10.21 20.92
C GLY A 309 -18.98 10.42 19.85
N ARG A 310 -17.71 10.12 20.15
CA ARG A 310 -16.60 10.27 19.20
C ARG A 310 -16.33 8.94 18.47
N PRO A 311 -15.89 8.97 17.20
CA PRO A 311 -15.46 7.75 16.51
C PRO A 311 -14.37 7.02 17.28
N LEU A 312 -14.47 5.70 17.38
CA LEU A 312 -13.43 4.88 17.98
C LEU A 312 -12.14 4.98 17.14
N PRO A 313 -10.97 5.04 17.78
CA PRO A 313 -9.70 5.14 17.08
C PRO A 313 -9.37 3.81 16.37
N ALA A 314 -8.67 3.91 15.24
CA ALA A 314 -8.20 2.75 14.46
C ALA A 314 -7.01 2.07 15.17
N LEU A 315 -7.33 1.28 16.20
CA LEU A 315 -6.35 0.60 17.05
C LEU A 315 -6.61 -0.91 17.09
N ALA A 316 -5.52 -1.68 17.12
CA ALA A 316 -5.56 -3.13 17.28
C ALA A 316 -6.36 -3.57 18.53
N GLN A 317 -6.28 -2.82 19.63
CA GLN A 317 -7.03 -3.11 20.86
C GLN A 317 -8.55 -2.95 20.67
N VAL A 318 -8.99 -1.98 19.87
CA VAL A 318 -10.41 -1.76 19.56
C VAL A 318 -10.90 -2.93 18.73
N ALA A 319 -10.22 -3.23 17.62
CA ALA A 319 -10.56 -4.33 16.73
C ALA A 319 -10.63 -5.68 17.48
N LYS A 320 -9.65 -5.98 18.32
CA LYS A 320 -9.61 -7.22 19.12
C LYS A 320 -10.79 -7.29 20.11
N GLN A 321 -11.10 -6.19 20.81
CA GLN A 321 -12.23 -6.15 21.75
C GLN A 321 -13.57 -6.28 21.02
N GLN A 322 -13.75 -5.60 19.88
CA GLN A 322 -14.93 -5.74 19.03
C GLN A 322 -15.11 -7.18 18.56
N GLY A 323 -14.04 -7.81 18.05
CA GLY A 323 -14.08 -9.22 17.64
C GLY A 323 -14.47 -10.16 18.77
N GLN A 324 -13.86 -10.00 19.95
CA GLN A 324 -14.22 -10.81 21.13
C GLN A 324 -15.66 -10.60 21.59
N HIS A 325 -16.19 -9.38 21.46
CA HIS A 325 -17.56 -9.03 21.83
C HIS A 325 -18.56 -9.61 20.83
N LEU A 326 -18.37 -9.31 19.54
CA LEU A 326 -19.26 -9.79 18.47
C LEU A 326 -19.30 -11.32 18.43
N GLY A 327 -18.14 -11.99 18.49
CA GLY A 327 -18.12 -13.45 18.43
C GLY A 327 -18.82 -14.12 19.62
N ARG A 328 -18.80 -13.51 20.82
CA ARG A 328 -19.56 -13.98 21.99
C ARG A 328 -21.07 -13.74 21.81
N ASN A 329 -21.45 -12.57 21.30
CA ASN A 329 -22.85 -12.26 21.04
C ASN A 329 -23.44 -13.17 19.95
N LEU A 330 -22.71 -13.39 18.85
CA LEU A 330 -23.12 -14.31 17.79
C LEU A 330 -23.24 -15.76 18.30
N ARG A 331 -22.31 -16.19 19.16
CA ARG A 331 -22.41 -17.50 19.81
C ARG A 331 -23.71 -17.64 20.62
N ALA A 332 -24.08 -16.63 21.40
CA ALA A 332 -25.31 -16.63 22.19
C ALA A 332 -26.54 -16.57 21.27
N LEU A 333 -26.57 -15.64 20.33
CA LEU A 333 -27.64 -15.48 19.34
C LEU A 333 -27.94 -16.81 18.61
N ILE A 334 -26.91 -17.54 18.20
CA ILE A 334 -27.05 -18.81 17.47
C ILE A 334 -27.52 -19.94 18.39
N ALA A 335 -27.09 -19.97 19.65
CA ALA A 335 -27.41 -21.04 20.58
C ALA A 335 -28.82 -20.93 21.16
N ASP A 336 -29.27 -19.71 21.51
CA ASP A 336 -30.51 -19.51 22.26
C ASP A 336 -31.32 -18.28 21.84
N GLY A 337 -30.93 -17.60 20.76
CA GLY A 337 -31.63 -16.41 20.26
C GLY A 337 -31.39 -15.15 21.08
N THR A 338 -30.41 -15.13 22.00
CA THR A 338 -30.07 -13.94 22.79
C THR A 338 -29.76 -12.74 21.87
N PRO A 339 -30.44 -11.58 22.06
CA PRO A 339 -30.19 -10.38 21.26
C PRO A 339 -28.75 -9.85 21.41
N LEU A 340 -28.26 -9.19 20.36
CA LEU A 340 -26.91 -8.61 20.34
C LEU A 340 -26.81 -7.45 21.34
N ALA A 341 -25.86 -7.54 22.28
CA ALA A 341 -25.58 -6.47 23.22
C ALA A 341 -24.69 -5.37 22.59
N PRO A 342 -24.88 -4.09 22.97
CA PRO A 342 -24.04 -3.00 22.49
C PRO A 342 -22.58 -3.17 22.91
N PHE A 343 -21.66 -2.72 22.07
CA PHE A 343 -20.23 -2.74 22.35
C PHE A 343 -19.79 -1.47 23.08
N HIS A 344 -18.97 -1.65 24.12
CA HIS A 344 -18.34 -0.57 24.85
C HIS A 344 -16.83 -0.79 24.92
N PHE A 345 -16.08 0.10 24.27
CA PHE A 345 -14.62 0.05 24.28
C PHE A 345 -14.05 0.35 25.67
N ARG A 346 -13.12 -0.49 26.13
CA ARG A 346 -12.36 -0.26 27.34
C ARG A 346 -10.91 0.03 26.98
N ASN A 347 -10.50 1.29 27.05
CA ASN A 347 -9.12 1.69 26.78
C ASN A 347 -8.18 1.08 27.83
N ARG A 348 -7.20 0.29 27.38
CA ARG A 348 -6.17 -0.33 28.25
C ARG A 348 -4.86 0.46 28.29
N GLY A 349 -4.86 1.65 27.69
CA GLY A 349 -3.72 2.52 27.51
C GLY A 349 -3.29 2.57 26.04
N ASN A 350 -2.76 3.72 25.63
CA ASN A 350 -2.16 3.96 24.34
C ASN A 350 -0.65 4.08 24.51
N THR A 351 0.12 3.62 23.53
CA THR A 351 1.57 3.70 23.57
C THR A 351 2.15 3.92 22.18
N ALA A 352 3.30 4.59 22.13
CA ALA A 352 4.12 4.73 20.95
C ALA A 352 5.60 4.70 21.39
N VAL A 353 6.44 4.01 20.62
CA VAL A 353 7.90 4.07 20.82
C VAL A 353 8.50 5.15 19.94
N VAL A 354 9.41 5.91 20.53
CA VAL A 354 10.15 6.97 19.84
C VAL A 354 11.55 6.49 19.46
N GLY A 355 12.12 5.55 20.22
CA GLY A 355 13.40 4.91 19.98
C GLY A 355 13.86 4.11 21.20
N ARG A 356 15.06 3.53 21.18
CA ARG A 356 15.62 2.81 22.34
C ARG A 356 15.62 3.72 23.56
N ASN A 357 15.04 3.23 24.65
CA ASN A 357 14.85 3.92 25.92
C ASN A 357 13.86 5.11 25.93
N ALA A 358 13.17 5.40 24.82
CA ALA A 358 12.18 6.47 24.75
C ALA A 358 10.85 5.95 24.21
N ALA A 359 9.83 5.94 25.08
CA ALA A 359 8.45 5.64 24.71
C ALA A 359 7.50 6.54 25.48
N VAL A 360 6.26 6.62 25.01
CA VAL A 360 5.15 7.30 25.69
C VAL A 360 4.04 6.30 25.98
N PHE A 361 3.41 6.44 27.13
CA PHE A 361 2.25 5.69 27.56
C PHE A 361 1.19 6.63 28.13
N ASP A 362 -0.03 6.50 27.63
CA ASP A 362 -1.19 7.20 28.13
C ASP A 362 -2.22 6.20 28.66
N PHE A 363 -2.47 6.20 29.97
CA PHE A 363 -3.54 5.42 30.62
C PHE A 363 -4.77 6.30 30.94
N GLY A 364 -4.91 7.45 30.29
CA GLY A 364 -5.91 8.47 30.57
C GLY A 364 -5.53 9.30 31.80
N ARG A 365 -5.78 8.76 33.01
CA ARG A 365 -5.49 9.50 34.26
C ARG A 365 -4.02 9.50 34.66
N ARG A 366 -3.24 8.56 34.15
CA ARG A 366 -1.81 8.41 34.44
C ARG A 366 -1.04 8.36 33.14
N LYS A 367 0.12 9.02 33.11
CA LYS A 367 1.01 9.10 31.95
C LYS A 367 2.39 8.60 32.35
N LEU A 368 3.07 7.89 31.46
CA LEU A 368 4.44 7.45 31.64
C LEU A 368 5.26 7.83 30.41
N ARG A 369 6.53 8.18 30.60
CA ARG A 369 7.46 8.53 29.52
C ARG A 369 8.88 8.05 29.81
N GLY A 370 9.72 8.00 28.77
CA GLY A 370 11.14 7.63 28.88
C GLY A 370 11.38 6.15 29.18
N HIS A 371 12.44 5.84 29.93
CA HIS A 371 12.92 4.48 30.14
C HIS A 371 11.85 3.54 30.72
N VAL A 372 11.11 4.00 31.74
CA VAL A 372 10.06 3.18 32.38
C VAL A 372 8.94 2.85 31.40
N ALA A 373 8.54 3.83 30.57
CA ALA A 373 7.57 3.62 29.51
C ALA A 373 8.11 2.65 28.45
N TRP A 374 9.40 2.70 28.13
CA TRP A 374 10.04 1.81 27.16
C TRP A 374 10.08 0.35 27.64
N TYR A 375 10.44 0.10 28.90
CA TYR A 375 10.39 -1.27 29.47
C TYR A 375 8.96 -1.81 29.51
N LEU A 376 7.99 -0.98 29.90
CA LEU A 376 6.59 -1.36 29.89
C LEU A 376 6.09 -1.66 28.48
N TRP A 377 6.53 -0.88 27.49
CA TRP A 377 6.22 -1.10 26.08
C TRP A 377 6.71 -2.48 25.64
N ALA A 378 7.97 -2.80 25.93
CA ALA A 378 8.58 -4.06 25.55
C ALA A 378 7.81 -5.24 26.18
N LEU A 379 7.51 -5.15 27.48
CA LEU A 379 6.76 -6.18 28.19
C LEU A 379 5.35 -6.38 27.62
N VAL A 380 4.62 -5.28 27.36
CA VAL A 380 3.26 -5.34 26.81
C VAL A 380 3.25 -5.93 25.41
N HIS A 381 4.17 -5.54 24.52
CA HIS A 381 4.20 -6.02 23.15
C HIS A 381 4.60 -7.50 23.06
N VAL A 382 5.55 -7.93 23.89
CA VAL A 382 5.86 -9.36 24.06
C VAL A 382 4.64 -10.13 24.54
N TYR A 383 3.89 -9.62 25.52
CA TYR A 383 2.68 -10.29 26.01
C TYR A 383 1.58 -10.36 24.95
N LEU A 384 1.42 -9.31 24.12
CA LEU A 384 0.37 -9.23 23.10
C LEU A 384 0.59 -10.10 21.87
N LEU A 385 1.83 -10.56 21.62
CA LEU A 385 2.11 -11.56 20.60
C LEU A 385 1.26 -12.81 20.84
N VAL A 386 0.73 -13.35 19.75
CA VAL A 386 -0.34 -14.35 19.81
C VAL A 386 0.16 -15.70 20.33
N ASN A 387 1.37 -16.11 19.94
CA ASN A 387 1.97 -17.40 20.30
C ASN A 387 3.10 -17.23 21.33
N THR A 388 3.06 -18.01 22.41
CA THR A 388 4.08 -18.08 23.47
C THR A 388 5.50 -18.36 22.93
N GLU A 389 5.65 -19.20 21.92
CA GLU A 389 6.96 -19.46 21.27
C GLU A 389 7.55 -18.17 20.69
N LYS A 390 6.71 -17.37 20.03
CA LYS A 390 7.10 -16.07 19.44
C LYS A 390 7.40 -15.05 20.53
N ARG A 391 6.69 -15.09 21.66
CA ARG A 391 7.00 -14.23 22.82
C ARG A 391 8.43 -14.44 23.30
N VAL A 392 8.83 -15.70 23.49
CA VAL A 392 10.19 -16.05 23.95
C VAL A 392 11.23 -15.64 22.91
N LEU A 393 11.02 -16.01 21.64
CA LEU A 393 11.95 -15.69 20.56
C LEU A 393 12.20 -14.18 20.43
N VAL A 394 11.14 -13.38 20.35
CA VAL A 394 11.23 -11.91 20.24
C VAL A 394 11.88 -11.30 21.47
N SER A 395 11.56 -11.81 22.68
CA SER A 395 12.19 -11.33 23.91
C SER A 395 13.70 -11.58 23.93
N VAL A 396 14.14 -12.77 23.50
CA VAL A 396 15.55 -13.13 23.42
C VAL A 396 16.25 -12.31 22.33
N GLN A 397 15.63 -12.14 21.16
CA GLN A 397 16.17 -11.29 20.09
C GLN A 397 16.33 -9.84 20.56
N TRP A 398 15.31 -9.24 21.18
CA TRP A 398 15.41 -7.89 21.71
C TRP A 398 16.47 -7.76 22.80
N LEU A 399 16.58 -8.73 23.71
CA LEU A 399 17.65 -8.76 24.71
C LEU A 399 19.02 -8.85 24.05
N TRP A 400 19.17 -9.70 23.04
CA TRP A 400 20.42 -9.86 22.30
C TRP A 400 20.79 -8.60 21.52
N THR A 401 19.85 -7.99 20.79
CA THR A 401 20.06 -6.71 20.09
C THR A 401 20.32 -5.57 21.07
N TYR A 402 19.72 -5.59 22.26
CA TYR A 402 20.02 -4.62 23.31
C TYR A 402 21.46 -4.76 23.83
N LEU A 403 21.94 -6.00 24.03
CA LEU A 403 23.28 -6.27 24.56
C LEU A 403 24.40 -6.15 23.52
N THR A 404 24.15 -6.57 22.28
CA THR A 404 25.17 -6.69 21.23
C THR A 404 25.06 -5.60 20.17
N GLY A 405 23.91 -4.94 20.08
CA GLY A 405 23.59 -4.01 18.98
C GLY A 405 23.62 -4.67 17.60
N GLN A 406 23.52 -6.00 17.51
CA GLN A 406 23.44 -6.69 16.22
C GLN A 406 21.96 -6.79 15.81
N PRO A 407 21.55 -6.19 14.68
CA PRO A 407 20.25 -6.44 14.08
C PRO A 407 20.17 -7.87 13.53
N GLY A 408 18.97 -8.29 13.14
CA GLY A 408 18.77 -9.57 12.45
C GLY A 408 19.41 -9.62 11.06
N ALA A 409 19.18 -10.72 10.33
CA ALA A 409 19.74 -10.89 8.98
C ALA A 409 19.31 -9.76 8.02
N ARG A 410 20.30 -9.05 7.48
CA ARG A 410 20.14 -7.91 6.55
C ARG A 410 20.29 -8.41 5.11
N LEU A 411 19.22 -8.97 4.58
CA LEU A 411 19.18 -9.55 3.24
C LEU A 411 18.55 -8.57 2.24
N ILE A 412 19.29 -8.28 1.17
CA ILE A 412 18.77 -7.69 -0.05
C ILE A 412 18.38 -8.85 -0.97
N ASP A 413 17.14 -8.84 -1.46
CA ASP A 413 16.62 -9.87 -2.35
C ASP A 413 17.17 -9.62 -3.77
N GLU A 414 17.38 -10.69 -4.55
CA GLU A 414 17.78 -10.60 -5.96
C GLU A 414 16.73 -9.85 -6.80
N THR A 415 15.48 -9.86 -6.36
CA THR A 415 14.35 -9.14 -6.99
C THR A 415 14.12 -7.74 -6.42
N ALA A 416 15.03 -7.23 -5.58
CA ALA A 416 14.86 -5.93 -4.96
C ALA A 416 14.70 -4.81 -6.02
N PRO A 417 13.73 -3.90 -5.87
CA PRO A 417 13.55 -2.81 -6.80
C PRO A 417 14.81 -1.96 -6.84
N LYS A 418 15.25 -1.57 -8.04
CA LYS A 418 16.39 -0.66 -8.20
C LYS A 418 16.08 0.61 -7.40
N VAL A 419 16.98 1.00 -6.49
CA VAL A 419 16.88 2.34 -5.89
C VAL A 419 17.08 3.33 -7.03
N PRO A 420 16.13 4.24 -7.27
CA PRO A 420 16.29 5.31 -8.26
C PRO A 420 17.52 6.15 -7.94
N VAL A 421 18.15 6.80 -8.92
CA VAL A 421 19.24 7.77 -8.60
C VAL A 421 18.54 9.08 -8.20
N PRO A 422 18.63 9.54 -6.94
CA PRO A 422 18.14 10.86 -6.60
C PRO A 422 18.89 11.89 -7.44
N ARG A 423 18.22 12.55 -8.39
CA ARG A 423 18.79 13.67 -9.15
C ARG A 423 18.38 14.96 -8.46
N GLU A 424 19.32 15.89 -8.32
CA GLU A 424 18.98 17.29 -8.07
C GLU A 424 18.27 17.82 -9.32
N GLN A 425 16.95 17.72 -9.34
CA GLN A 425 16.13 18.55 -10.22
C GLN A 425 15.70 19.77 -9.39
N PRO A 426 15.79 21.00 -9.94
CA PRO A 426 15.22 22.16 -9.28
C PRO A 426 13.74 21.90 -8.96
N ALA A 427 13.27 22.41 -7.82
CA ALA A 427 11.84 22.38 -7.50
C ALA A 427 11.07 22.87 -8.74
N ALA A 428 10.15 22.04 -9.23
CA ALA A 428 9.19 22.53 -10.21
C ALA A 428 8.53 23.78 -9.60
N PRO A 429 8.40 24.89 -10.34
CA PRO A 429 7.75 26.08 -9.81
C PRO A 429 6.36 25.69 -9.28
N PRO A 430 5.87 26.36 -8.22
CA PRO A 430 4.55 26.09 -7.69
C PRO A 430 3.54 26.15 -8.84
N VAL A 431 2.73 25.09 -8.97
CA VAL A 431 1.60 25.09 -9.88
C VAL A 431 0.63 26.14 -9.36
N ASP A 432 0.63 27.31 -9.99
CA ASP A 432 -0.41 28.31 -9.80
C ASP A 432 -1.78 27.64 -10.03
N PRO A 433 -2.84 28.04 -9.30
CA PRO A 433 -4.20 27.61 -9.64
C PRO A 433 -4.41 27.91 -11.12
N PRO A 434 -5.04 27.01 -11.90
CA PRO A 434 -4.92 27.01 -13.36
C PRO A 434 -5.31 28.38 -13.91
N ALA A 435 -4.28 29.17 -14.23
CA ALA A 435 -4.41 30.27 -15.15
C ALA A 435 -4.49 29.61 -16.52
N GLU A 436 -5.53 29.96 -17.25
CA GLU A 436 -5.75 29.58 -18.64
C GLU A 436 -4.48 29.88 -19.44
N HIS A 437 -3.64 28.87 -19.63
CA HIS A 437 -2.54 28.87 -20.59
C HIS A 437 -2.86 27.79 -21.59
N GLU A 438 -3.52 28.21 -22.68
CA GLU A 438 -3.54 27.49 -23.94
C GLU A 438 -2.10 27.40 -24.49
N GLU A 439 -1.32 26.43 -24.03
CA GLU A 439 -0.10 25.99 -24.71
C GLU A 439 -0.10 24.45 -24.84
N SER A 440 -0.77 24.01 -25.91
CA SER A 440 -0.50 22.82 -26.74
C SER A 440 -0.32 21.47 -26.03
N ILE A 441 -1.27 21.07 -25.16
CA ILE A 441 -1.58 19.65 -25.01
C ILE A 441 -2.02 19.16 -26.39
N MET A 442 -1.47 18.03 -26.86
CA MET A 442 -2.00 17.39 -28.08
C MET A 442 -3.44 16.96 -27.79
N ASP A 443 -4.39 17.74 -28.31
CA ASP A 443 -5.81 17.44 -28.21
C ASP A 443 -6.11 16.08 -28.87
N ASP A 444 -7.27 15.50 -28.55
CA ASP A 444 -7.62 14.16 -29.05
C ASP A 444 -7.67 14.14 -30.60
N ASP A 445 -8.05 15.24 -31.25
CA ASP A 445 -8.09 15.34 -32.72
C ASP A 445 -6.68 15.28 -33.34
N ARG A 446 -5.70 15.93 -32.72
CA ARG A 446 -4.28 15.87 -33.08
C ARG A 446 -3.68 14.52 -32.76
N VAL A 447 -4.06 13.87 -31.66
CA VAL A 447 -3.65 12.48 -31.34
C VAL A 447 -4.10 11.54 -32.45
N TRP A 448 -5.37 11.59 -32.86
CA TRP A 448 -5.89 10.72 -33.90
C TRP A 448 -5.40 11.09 -35.30
N SER A 449 -5.07 12.36 -35.55
CA SER A 449 -4.39 12.80 -36.78
C SER A 449 -2.95 12.29 -36.83
N PHE A 450 -2.25 12.29 -35.69
CA PHE A 450 -0.91 11.71 -35.55
C PHE A 450 -0.93 10.20 -35.81
N GLU A 451 -1.84 9.48 -35.12
CA GLU A 451 -2.02 8.03 -35.26
C GLU A 451 -2.38 7.66 -36.70
N ARG A 452 -3.38 8.32 -37.32
CA ARG A 452 -3.72 8.12 -38.74
C ARG A 452 -2.53 8.34 -39.66
N GLY A 453 -1.73 9.36 -39.35
CA GLY A 453 -0.50 9.67 -40.08
C GLY A 453 0.54 8.55 -40.04
N LEU A 454 0.56 7.71 -38.99
CA LEU A 454 1.40 6.51 -38.96
C LEU A 454 0.90 5.49 -39.97
N TRP A 455 -0.38 5.13 -39.95
CA TRP A 455 -0.95 4.15 -40.89
C TRP A 455 -0.86 4.56 -42.38
N GLN A 456 -0.71 5.84 -42.67
CA GLN A 456 -0.61 6.38 -44.03
C GLN A 456 0.80 6.87 -44.40
N ALA A 457 1.78 6.74 -43.51
CA ALA A 457 3.14 7.25 -43.71
C ALA A 457 3.94 6.49 -44.77
N SER A 458 4.85 7.20 -45.44
CA SER A 458 5.95 6.63 -46.22
C SER A 458 7.11 6.19 -45.31
N GLU A 459 7.97 5.31 -45.82
CA GLU A 459 9.17 4.76 -45.16
C GLU A 459 10.00 5.80 -44.39
N ASP A 460 10.31 6.95 -45.00
CA ASP A 460 11.12 8.00 -44.36
C ASP A 460 10.49 8.63 -43.09
N ARG A 461 9.15 8.65 -43.01
CA ARG A 461 8.42 9.36 -41.94
C ARG A 461 8.26 8.53 -40.66
N TYR A 462 8.47 7.21 -40.75
CA TYR A 462 8.45 6.34 -39.57
C TYR A 462 9.70 6.51 -38.70
N HIS A 463 10.87 6.72 -39.30
CA HIS A 463 12.12 6.94 -38.56
C HIS A 463 12.09 8.21 -37.70
N GLU A 464 11.33 9.23 -38.11
CA GLU A 464 11.15 10.46 -37.34
C GLU A 464 10.17 10.30 -36.17
N ARG A 465 9.21 9.37 -36.29
CA ARG A 465 8.07 9.24 -35.36
C ARG A 465 8.15 8.06 -34.41
N VAL A 466 9.02 7.10 -34.67
CA VAL A 466 9.20 5.90 -33.85
C VAL A 466 10.50 6.04 -33.06
N ASP A 467 10.39 5.93 -31.74
CA ASP A 467 11.53 6.04 -30.85
C ASP A 467 12.58 4.94 -31.16
N PRO A 468 13.89 5.24 -31.28
CA PRO A 468 14.94 4.24 -31.44
C PRO A 468 15.00 3.13 -30.38
N GLU A 469 14.31 3.27 -29.24
CA GLU A 469 14.16 2.24 -28.22
C GLU A 469 12.73 1.64 -28.19
N CYS A 470 11.94 1.85 -29.25
CA CYS A 470 10.56 1.39 -29.31
C CYS A 470 10.45 -0.14 -29.21
N VAL A 471 9.44 -0.61 -28.47
CA VAL A 471 9.06 -2.03 -28.42
C VAL A 471 7.74 -2.22 -29.17
N MET A 472 7.73 -3.12 -30.15
CA MET A 472 6.53 -3.46 -30.91
C MET A 472 6.13 -4.91 -30.75
N ALA A 473 4.84 -5.15 -30.57
CA ALA A 473 4.24 -6.49 -30.55
C ALA A 473 3.24 -6.63 -31.70
N LEU A 474 3.57 -7.44 -32.70
CA LEU A 474 2.75 -7.60 -33.91
C LEU A 474 2.19 -9.01 -34.03
N SER A 475 1.12 -9.16 -34.80
CA SER A 475 0.46 -10.46 -35.01
C SER A 475 1.23 -11.41 -35.95
N ARG A 476 2.42 -11.05 -36.44
CA ARG A 476 3.26 -11.87 -37.36
C ARG A 476 4.64 -12.08 -36.76
N ALA A 477 5.24 -13.24 -37.06
CA ALA A 477 6.59 -13.56 -36.62
C ALA A 477 7.65 -12.69 -37.33
N PRO A 478 8.71 -12.25 -36.62
CA PRO A 478 8.93 -12.41 -35.18
C PRO A 478 7.95 -11.52 -34.39
N HIS A 479 7.23 -12.08 -33.41
CA HIS A 479 6.09 -11.41 -32.76
C HIS A 479 6.45 -10.16 -31.96
N LEU A 480 7.73 -9.99 -31.64
CA LEU A 480 8.25 -8.90 -30.83
C LEU A 480 9.47 -8.29 -31.53
N PHE A 481 9.46 -6.97 -31.64
CA PHE A 481 10.55 -6.17 -32.22
C PHE A 481 11.01 -5.14 -31.20
N GLN A 482 12.30 -4.83 -31.19
CA GLN A 482 12.87 -3.83 -30.29
C GLN A 482 13.89 -2.95 -31.01
N GLY A 483 13.88 -1.67 -30.67
CA GLY A 483 14.80 -0.68 -31.18
C GLY A 483 14.80 -0.57 -32.70
N LYS A 484 15.95 -0.79 -33.34
CA LYS A 484 16.04 -0.70 -34.81
C LYS A 484 15.13 -1.70 -35.52
N ASP A 485 15.00 -2.92 -35.01
CA ASP A 485 14.11 -3.93 -35.60
C ASP A 485 12.64 -3.51 -35.53
N ALA A 486 12.26 -2.69 -34.53
CA ALA A 486 10.92 -2.13 -34.44
C ALA A 486 10.68 -1.05 -35.49
N GLN A 487 11.67 -0.18 -35.73
CA GLN A 487 11.61 0.80 -36.82
C GLN A 487 11.54 0.11 -38.19
N ASP A 488 12.38 -0.90 -38.42
CA ASP A 488 12.41 -1.65 -39.69
C ASP A 488 11.10 -2.43 -39.92
N ALA A 489 10.44 -2.91 -38.85
CA ALA A 489 9.17 -3.63 -38.94
C ALA A 489 8.00 -2.76 -39.44
N VAL A 490 7.93 -1.49 -39.03
CA VAL A 490 6.92 -0.55 -39.55
C VAL A 490 7.30 -0.01 -40.94
N THR A 491 8.58 0.09 -41.26
CA THR A 491 9.03 0.42 -42.62
C THR A 491 8.53 -0.58 -43.68
N GLY A 492 8.39 -1.86 -43.31
CA GLY A 492 7.82 -2.89 -44.19
C GLY A 492 6.29 -2.88 -44.31
N THR A 493 5.57 -1.97 -43.63
CA THR A 493 4.11 -1.91 -43.71
C THR A 493 3.63 -1.12 -44.93
N PRO A 494 2.57 -1.60 -45.61
CA PRO A 494 2.02 -0.86 -46.74
C PRO A 494 1.43 0.47 -46.25
N ALA A 495 1.82 1.59 -46.87
CA ALA A 495 1.07 2.83 -46.73
C ALA A 495 -0.38 2.59 -47.18
N TRP A 496 -1.33 2.63 -46.24
CA TRP A 496 -2.74 2.30 -46.48
C TRP A 496 -3.45 3.47 -47.16
N ASP A 497 -4.31 3.19 -48.14
CA ASP A 497 -5.04 4.21 -48.89
C ASP A 497 -6.14 4.82 -48.00
N GLU A 498 -6.89 3.94 -47.31
CA GLU A 498 -7.98 4.31 -46.40
C GLU A 498 -7.75 3.72 -45.01
N VAL A 499 -7.91 4.54 -43.98
CA VAL A 499 -7.76 4.14 -42.56
C VAL A 499 -8.94 4.71 -41.78
N SER A 500 -9.58 3.87 -40.98
CA SER A 500 -10.65 4.26 -40.05
C SER A 500 -10.42 3.63 -38.68
N PHE A 501 -10.81 4.36 -37.65
CA PHE A 501 -10.68 3.95 -36.26
C PHE A 501 -12.05 3.85 -35.60
N SER A 502 -12.26 2.84 -34.76
CA SER A 502 -13.43 2.69 -33.89
C SER A 502 -12.98 2.33 -32.47
N ASP A 503 -13.90 2.43 -31.49
CA ASP A 503 -13.63 2.12 -30.08
C ASP A 503 -12.39 2.85 -29.53
N GLN A 504 -12.28 4.12 -29.92
CA GLN A 504 -11.18 5.01 -29.58
C GLN A 504 -11.19 5.36 -28.09
N VAL A 505 -10.06 5.13 -27.43
CA VAL A 505 -9.81 5.52 -26.04
C VAL A 505 -8.47 6.24 -25.97
N VAL A 506 -8.44 7.41 -25.35
CA VAL A 506 -7.22 8.17 -25.06
C VAL A 506 -7.06 8.27 -23.54
N SER A 507 -5.88 7.93 -23.04
CA SER A 507 -5.50 8.06 -21.63
C SER A 507 -4.20 8.84 -21.51
N ARG A 508 -4.13 9.74 -20.52
CA ARG A 508 -2.99 10.63 -20.27
C ARG A 508 -2.49 10.39 -18.84
N PRO A 509 -1.78 9.27 -18.59
CA PRO A 509 -1.42 8.84 -17.23
C PRO A 509 -0.45 9.79 -16.51
N GLN A 510 0.33 10.58 -17.27
CA GLN A 510 1.23 11.60 -16.75
C GLN A 510 1.56 12.62 -17.85
N GLU A 511 2.11 13.77 -17.48
CA GLU A 511 2.54 14.78 -18.45
C GLU A 511 3.58 14.20 -19.44
N GLY A 512 3.41 14.49 -20.73
CA GLY A 512 4.30 14.01 -21.78
C GLY A 512 4.13 12.53 -22.15
N LEU A 513 3.08 11.85 -21.65
CA LEU A 513 2.75 10.46 -22.03
C LEU A 513 1.28 10.36 -22.46
N ILE A 514 1.03 9.78 -23.64
CA ILE A 514 -0.31 9.52 -24.17
C ILE A 514 -0.41 8.04 -24.50
N VAL A 515 -1.47 7.37 -24.03
CA VAL A 515 -1.77 5.98 -24.33
C VAL A 515 -3.09 5.95 -25.08
N VAL A 516 -3.11 5.33 -26.25
CA VAL A 516 -4.33 5.15 -27.04
C VAL A 516 -4.65 3.68 -27.20
N GLY A 517 -5.95 3.36 -27.17
CA GLY A 517 -6.50 2.07 -27.55
C GLY A 517 -7.55 2.27 -28.63
N TYR A 518 -7.54 1.43 -29.66
CA TYR A 518 -8.48 1.55 -30.78
C TYR A 518 -8.59 0.27 -31.58
N HIS A 519 -9.69 0.12 -32.29
CA HIS A 519 -9.82 -0.79 -33.41
C HIS A 519 -9.52 -0.05 -34.70
N VAL A 520 -8.73 -0.66 -35.58
CA VAL A 520 -8.40 -0.11 -36.90
C VAL A 520 -8.98 -0.98 -38.00
N ARG A 521 -9.46 -0.31 -39.04
CA ARG A 521 -9.74 -0.89 -40.35
C ARG A 521 -8.96 -0.10 -41.39
N ALA A 522 -7.98 -0.76 -42.00
CA ALA A 522 -7.11 -0.19 -43.01
C ALA A 522 -7.26 -0.95 -44.35
N GLN A 523 -7.29 -0.22 -45.47
CA GLN A 523 -7.51 -0.79 -46.80
C GLN A 523 -6.49 -0.25 -47.81
N LYS A 524 -5.96 -1.15 -48.64
CA LYS A 524 -5.08 -0.83 -49.77
C LYS A 524 -5.46 -1.69 -50.97
N GLY A 525 -5.99 -1.08 -52.02
CA GLY A 525 -6.64 -1.80 -53.12
C GLY A 525 -7.72 -2.78 -52.60
N GLU A 526 -7.58 -4.08 -52.91
CA GLU A 526 -8.47 -5.15 -52.43
C GLU A 526 -8.08 -5.71 -51.04
N THR A 527 -6.93 -5.31 -50.50
CA THR A 527 -6.45 -5.83 -49.21
C THR A 527 -7.10 -5.07 -48.07
N LEU A 528 -7.77 -5.79 -47.17
CA LEU A 528 -8.37 -5.26 -45.95
C LEU A 528 -7.63 -5.82 -44.72
N TYR A 529 -7.27 -4.93 -43.80
CA TYR A 529 -6.65 -5.28 -42.53
C TYR A 529 -7.47 -4.73 -41.37
N LYS A 530 -7.69 -5.57 -40.34
CA LYS A 530 -8.38 -5.21 -39.11
C LYS A 530 -7.58 -5.65 -37.90
N ALA A 531 -7.42 -4.77 -36.93
CA ALA A 531 -6.71 -5.08 -35.68
C ALA A 531 -7.26 -4.29 -34.49
N ALA A 532 -7.08 -4.86 -33.30
CA ALA A 532 -7.12 -4.14 -32.03
C ALA A 532 -5.70 -3.67 -31.70
N CYS A 533 -5.56 -2.37 -31.46
CA CYS A 533 -4.27 -1.71 -31.32
C CYS A 533 -4.18 -0.94 -30.01
N THR A 534 -2.96 -0.88 -29.48
CA THR A 534 -2.58 0.06 -28.41
C THR A 534 -1.26 0.73 -28.78
N SER A 535 -1.19 2.05 -28.65
CA SER A 535 0.02 2.83 -28.90
C SER A 535 0.33 3.72 -27.70
N VAL A 536 1.61 3.88 -27.39
CA VAL A 536 2.11 4.77 -26.34
C VAL A 536 3.03 5.80 -26.96
N TYR A 537 2.73 7.07 -26.72
CA TYR A 537 3.47 8.22 -27.20
C TYR A 537 4.17 8.92 -26.05
N ARG A 538 5.43 9.29 -26.26
CA ARG A 538 6.21 10.10 -25.33
C ARG A 538 6.61 11.41 -26.00
N ARG A 539 6.46 12.53 -25.28
CA ARG A 539 6.94 13.84 -25.70
C ARG A 539 8.45 13.90 -25.54
N ARG A 540 9.19 14.21 -26.61
CA ARG A 540 10.66 14.39 -26.58
C ARG A 540 11.04 15.85 -26.32
N GLU A 541 10.40 16.79 -27.00
CA GLU A 541 10.58 18.25 -26.86
C GLU A 541 9.24 18.97 -27.10
N HIS A 542 9.21 20.31 -27.05
CA HIS A 542 8.01 21.15 -26.81
C HIS A 542 6.80 20.88 -27.75
N GLU A 543 6.98 20.23 -28.90
CA GLU A 543 5.87 19.74 -29.74
C GLU A 543 6.12 18.37 -30.40
N ASP A 544 7.22 17.69 -30.09
CA ASP A 544 7.63 16.48 -30.79
C ASP A 544 7.24 15.21 -30.01
N TRP A 545 6.42 14.36 -30.61
CA TRP A 545 5.86 13.15 -30.01
C TRP A 545 6.31 11.93 -30.80
N THR A 546 6.83 10.94 -30.09
CA THR A 546 7.30 9.69 -30.68
C THR A 546 6.60 8.48 -30.08
N VAL A 547 6.33 7.47 -30.91
CA VAL A 547 5.85 6.16 -30.48
C VAL A 547 6.96 5.43 -29.74
N VAL A 548 6.73 5.10 -28.47
CA VAL A 548 7.66 4.32 -27.65
C VAL A 548 7.21 2.87 -27.47
N GLN A 549 5.92 2.60 -27.65
CA GLN A 549 5.39 1.24 -27.63
C GLN A 549 4.19 1.13 -28.56
N HIS A 550 4.09 0.02 -29.32
CA HIS A 550 2.92 -0.28 -30.13
C HIS A 550 2.60 -1.77 -30.09
N ALA A 551 1.33 -2.13 -29.91
CA ALA A 551 0.89 -3.52 -29.95
C ALA A 551 -0.37 -3.65 -30.81
N GLN A 552 -0.41 -4.68 -31.65
CA GLN A 552 -1.58 -4.98 -32.48
C GLN A 552 -1.93 -6.47 -32.52
N VAL A 553 -3.23 -6.75 -32.43
CA VAL A 553 -3.83 -8.08 -32.53
C VAL A 553 -4.85 -8.07 -33.67
N ALA A 554 -4.61 -8.86 -34.71
CA ALA A 554 -5.53 -8.97 -35.84
C ALA A 554 -6.91 -9.52 -35.41
N LEU A 555 -8.00 -8.97 -35.97
CA LEU A 555 -9.40 -9.32 -35.63
C LEU A 555 -10.10 -10.16 -36.73
N ASP A 556 -9.37 -11.15 -37.25
CA ASP A 556 -9.79 -12.31 -38.07
C ASP A 556 -9.87 -12.24 -39.61
N ALA A 557 -9.34 -13.32 -40.22
CA ALA A 557 -10.16 -14.43 -40.76
C ALA A 557 -9.41 -15.79 -40.62
N GLU A 558 -10.13 -16.85 -40.26
CA GLU A 558 -9.70 -18.25 -40.25
C GLU A 558 -9.11 -18.72 -41.60
N ASP A 559 -8.24 -19.75 -41.55
CA ASP A 559 -7.73 -20.58 -42.67
C ASP A 559 -7.04 -19.90 -43.88
N ARG A 560 -5.70 -19.90 -43.84
CA ARG A 560 -4.92 -20.41 -44.98
C ARG A 560 -4.08 -21.60 -44.53
N ALA A 561 -4.70 -22.77 -44.52
CA ALA A 561 -3.96 -24.03 -44.58
C ALA A 561 -3.30 -24.20 -45.96
N ALA A 562 -2.09 -24.76 -45.96
CA ALA A 562 -1.32 -25.28 -47.12
C ALA A 562 -0.85 -24.26 -48.20
N GLY A 563 0.47 -24.15 -48.31
CA GLY A 563 1.21 -23.46 -49.37
C GLY A 563 2.70 -23.48 -49.09
#